data_AF-A0A6I1Z776-F1
#
_entry.id   AF-A0A6I1Z776-F1
#
_cell.length_a   1.000
_cell.length_b   1.000
_cell.length_c   1.000
_cell.angle_alpha   90.00
_cell.angle_beta   90.00
_cell.angle_gamma   90.00
#
_symmetry.space_group_name_H-M   'P 1'
#
loop_
_entity.id
_entity.type
_entity.pdbx_description
1 polymer ?
#
loop_
_entity_poly.entity_id
_entity_poly.type
_entity_poly.pdbx_seq_one_letter_code
_entity_poly.pdbx_strand_id
1 'polypeptide(L)'
;MPASGFTPLINHLLRTGTAIGVNEGRVLPPGIEILGFQDLGGEPERVAIWGWSGGGYLTALCLTASSEYFKCGIAVAPVTDLRLYDTAWTERYMGLLPENKAGYDSADVLCYVDRYRGGLLLVHGTGDDNVHPQHTWQFVEKLAAANKPFDMVMYPGKNHDLPGRHYHLYRKMAKFLKENL
;
A
#
# COMPACT_ATOMS: atom_id res chain seq x y z
N MET A 1 0.69 -9.55 -21.12
CA MET A 1 -0.11 -8.41 -21.62
C MET A 1 0.09 -7.24 -20.65
N PRO A 2 0.56 -6.06 -21.10
CA PRO A 2 1.25 -5.12 -20.20
C PRO A 2 0.34 -4.01 -19.66
N ALA A 3 0.55 -3.66 -18.38
CA ALA A 3 0.58 -2.33 -17.77
C ALA A 3 -0.50 -1.24 -18.03
N SER A 4 -1.50 -1.43 -18.91
CA SER A 4 -2.38 -0.33 -19.34
C SER A 4 -3.49 0.05 -18.35
N GLY A 5 -3.82 -0.82 -17.39
CA GLY A 5 -4.91 -0.55 -16.43
C GLY A 5 -4.52 0.39 -15.29
N PHE A 6 -3.25 0.53 -14.94
CA PHE A 6 -2.85 1.33 -13.77
C PHE A 6 -2.73 2.83 -14.07
N THR A 7 -2.36 3.19 -15.30
CA THR A 7 -2.19 4.59 -15.74
C THR A 7 -3.47 5.43 -15.60
N PRO A 8 -4.69 4.94 -15.93
CA PRO A 8 -5.92 5.68 -15.71
C PRO A 8 -6.22 5.96 -14.22
N LEU A 9 -5.99 4.97 -13.34
CA LEU A 9 -6.22 5.11 -11.90
C LEU A 9 -5.25 6.11 -11.27
N ILE A 10 -3.97 6.06 -11.64
CA ILE A 10 -2.95 7.00 -11.17
C ILE A 10 -3.22 8.40 -11.71
N ASN A 11 -3.60 8.52 -12.99
CA ASN A 11 -4.00 9.80 -13.55
C ASN A 11 -5.26 10.37 -12.90
N HIS A 12 -6.21 9.52 -12.49
CA HIS A 12 -7.38 9.93 -11.71
C HIS A 12 -6.95 10.41 -10.32
N LEU A 13 -6.17 9.60 -9.59
CA LEU A 13 -5.59 9.91 -8.29
C LEU A 13 -4.85 11.25 -8.26
N LEU A 14 -3.96 11.47 -9.22
CA LEU A 14 -3.18 12.71 -9.36
C LEU A 14 -4.06 13.93 -9.70
N ARG A 15 -5.24 13.72 -10.30
CA ARG A 15 -6.17 14.81 -10.68
C ARG A 15 -7.19 15.14 -9.60
N THR A 16 -7.63 14.16 -8.82
CA THR A 16 -8.76 14.33 -7.89
C THR A 16 -8.34 14.31 -6.42
N GLY A 17 -7.09 13.95 -6.11
CA GLY A 17 -6.63 13.78 -4.73
C GLY A 17 -7.38 12.68 -3.95
N THR A 18 -8.17 11.86 -4.66
CA THR A 18 -9.07 10.85 -4.07
C THR A 18 -9.09 9.61 -4.98
N ALA A 19 -8.84 8.41 -4.44
CA ALA A 19 -9.18 7.20 -5.19
C ALA A 19 -10.69 7.01 -5.10
N ILE A 20 -11.42 7.35 -6.15
CA ILE A 20 -12.66 6.64 -6.44
C ILE A 20 -12.25 5.46 -7.32
N GLY A 21 -12.44 4.26 -6.79
CA GLY A 21 -12.12 3.00 -7.45
C GLY A 21 -12.92 2.85 -8.75
N VAL A 22 -12.32 3.25 -9.87
CA VAL A 22 -12.81 2.90 -11.19
C VAL A 22 -11.61 2.59 -12.07
N ASN A 23 -11.45 1.31 -12.38
CA ASN A 23 -10.69 0.88 -13.54
C ASN A 23 -11.65 0.12 -14.44
N GLU A 24 -11.60 0.41 -15.73
CA GLU A 24 -12.48 -0.07 -16.79
C GLU A 24 -12.76 -1.59 -16.66
N GLY A 25 -13.86 -1.94 -16.00
CA GLY A 25 -14.35 -3.32 -15.89
C GLY A 25 -13.66 -4.25 -14.87
N ARG A 26 -12.76 -3.76 -14.00
CA ARG A 26 -12.19 -4.57 -12.88
C ARG A 26 -12.19 -3.77 -11.59
N VAL A 27 -13.09 -4.16 -10.69
CA VAL A 27 -13.36 -3.52 -9.40
C VAL A 27 -12.14 -3.64 -8.49
N LEU A 28 -11.53 -2.52 -8.10
CA LEU A 28 -10.80 -2.50 -6.83
C LEU A 28 -11.85 -2.55 -5.71
N PRO A 29 -11.75 -3.48 -4.77
CA PRO A 29 -12.78 -3.69 -3.77
C PRO A 29 -12.96 -2.46 -2.86
N PRO A 30 -14.20 -2.15 -2.43
CA PRO A 30 -14.50 -1.00 -1.58
C PRO A 30 -13.88 -1.16 -0.17
N GLY A 31 -13.39 -0.05 0.39
CA GLY A 31 -12.74 -0.01 1.72
C GLY A 31 -11.38 0.71 1.77
N ILE A 32 -10.96 1.33 0.66
CA ILE A 32 -9.68 2.04 0.56
C ILE A 32 -9.86 3.47 1.05
N GLU A 33 -9.45 3.75 2.28
CA GLU A 33 -9.26 5.12 2.76
C GLU A 33 -7.87 5.63 2.31
N ILE A 34 -7.85 6.53 1.32
CA ILE A 34 -6.67 7.35 1.03
C ILE A 34 -6.80 8.61 1.87
N LEU A 35 -6.02 8.72 2.94
CA LEU A 35 -6.07 9.85 3.86
C LEU A 35 -4.98 10.89 3.54
N GLY A 36 -4.83 11.23 2.26
CA GLY A 36 -4.24 12.51 1.88
C GLY A 36 -3.06 12.42 0.91
N PHE A 37 -3.13 13.30 -0.08
CA PHE A 37 -2.00 13.77 -0.87
C PHE A 37 -1.43 15.00 -0.17
N GLN A 38 -0.12 15.06 0.02
CA GLN A 38 0.53 16.28 0.50
C GLN A 38 1.40 16.84 -0.63
N ASP A 39 0.84 17.81 -1.35
CA ASP A 39 1.55 18.68 -2.28
C ASP A 39 2.06 19.90 -1.50
N LEU A 40 3.38 20.05 -1.36
CA LEU A 40 4.01 21.17 -0.66
C LEU A 40 4.34 22.36 -1.58
N GLY A 41 3.77 22.40 -2.78
CA GLY A 41 3.76 23.58 -3.63
C GLY A 41 4.79 23.53 -4.76
N GLY A 42 4.26 23.37 -5.98
CA GLY A 42 4.78 24.05 -7.18
C GLY A 42 5.73 23.27 -8.08
N GLU A 43 6.23 22.11 -7.66
CA GLU A 43 7.07 21.24 -8.49
C GLU A 43 6.41 19.85 -8.60
N PRO A 44 6.23 19.29 -9.82
CA PRO A 44 5.68 17.93 -10.04
C PRO A 44 6.43 16.79 -9.31
N GLU A 45 7.53 17.10 -8.63
CA GLU A 45 8.45 16.17 -8.00
C GLU A 45 8.24 15.94 -6.49
N ARG A 46 7.17 16.42 -5.85
CA ARG A 46 6.99 16.28 -4.38
C ARG A 46 5.68 15.63 -3.96
N VAL A 47 5.40 14.44 -4.47
CA VAL A 47 4.19 13.69 -4.07
C VAL A 47 4.55 12.55 -3.12
N ALA A 48 3.91 12.57 -1.95
CA ALA A 48 3.85 11.44 -1.02
C ALA A 48 2.45 10.82 -1.01
N ILE A 49 2.37 9.51 -0.78
CA ILE A 49 1.11 8.77 -0.63
C ILE A 49 1.10 8.02 0.70
N TRP A 50 -0.04 7.98 1.39
CA TRP A 50 -0.19 7.11 2.54
C TRP A 50 -1.60 6.60 2.70
N GLY A 51 -1.72 5.49 3.43
CA GLY A 51 -3.01 4.92 3.77
C GLY A 51 -2.90 3.78 4.78
N TRP A 52 -4.07 3.36 5.24
CA TRP A 52 -4.25 2.27 6.20
C TRP A 52 -5.02 1.12 5.54
N SER A 53 -4.71 -0.12 5.89
CA SER A 53 -5.43 -1.30 5.38
C SER A 53 -5.39 -1.37 3.85
N GLY A 54 -6.54 -1.33 3.16
CA GLY A 54 -6.62 -1.18 1.70
C GLY A 54 -5.88 0.05 1.14
N GLY A 55 -5.83 1.16 1.89
CA GLY A 55 -5.01 2.32 1.55
C GLY A 55 -3.50 2.05 1.70
N GLY A 56 -3.12 1.21 2.67
CA GLY A 56 -1.75 0.72 2.82
C GLY A 56 -1.34 -0.19 1.66
N TYR A 57 -2.26 -1.05 1.20
CA TYR A 57 -2.08 -1.84 -0.03
C TYR A 57 -1.82 -0.93 -1.24
N LEU A 58 -2.68 0.07 -1.50
CA LEU A 58 -2.47 0.99 -2.61
C LEU A 58 -1.15 1.76 -2.49
N THR A 59 -0.79 2.20 -1.30
CA THR A 59 0.49 2.88 -1.05
C THR A 59 1.67 1.98 -1.45
N ALA A 60 1.67 0.73 -0.99
CA ALA A 60 2.71 -0.23 -1.30
C ALA A 60 2.75 -0.60 -2.80
N LEU A 61 1.58 -0.71 -3.43
CA LEU A 61 1.46 -0.96 -4.86
C LEU A 61 1.94 0.23 -5.69
N CYS A 62 1.59 1.46 -5.31
CA CYS A 62 2.08 2.68 -5.96
C CYS A 62 3.61 2.78 -5.88
N LEU A 63 4.20 2.53 -4.71
CA LEU A 63 5.65 2.58 -4.54
C LEU A 63 6.41 1.43 -5.19
N THR A 64 5.74 0.36 -5.62
CA THR A 64 6.37 -0.75 -6.35
C THR A 64 6.03 -0.68 -7.84
N ALA A 65 4.75 -0.75 -8.22
CA ALA A 65 4.30 -0.81 -9.61
C ALA A 65 4.30 0.54 -10.36
N SER A 66 4.35 1.67 -9.64
CA SER A 66 4.20 3.01 -10.22
C SER A 66 5.05 4.05 -9.51
N SER A 67 6.25 3.62 -9.13
CA SER A 67 7.13 4.35 -8.21
C SER A 67 7.67 5.67 -8.78
N GLU A 68 7.61 5.86 -10.10
CA GLU A 68 8.01 7.12 -10.75
C GLU A 68 7.17 8.34 -10.36
N TYR A 69 5.96 8.15 -9.82
CA TYR A 69 5.07 9.25 -9.44
C TYR A 69 5.18 9.67 -7.96
N PHE A 70 5.89 8.90 -7.13
CA PHE A 70 5.90 9.10 -5.68
C PHE A 70 7.32 9.12 -5.13
N LYS A 71 7.66 10.16 -4.35
CA LYS A 71 8.97 10.26 -3.67
C LYS A 71 9.02 9.35 -2.45
N CYS A 72 7.91 9.26 -1.71
CA CYS A 72 7.80 8.38 -0.56
C CYS A 72 6.36 7.99 -0.25
N GLY A 73 6.19 7.05 0.67
CA GLY A 73 4.87 6.74 1.20
C GLY A 73 4.86 5.94 2.50
N ILE A 74 3.68 5.94 3.13
CA ILE A 74 3.47 5.34 4.45
C ILE A 74 2.33 4.33 4.37
N ALA A 75 2.65 3.06 4.53
CA ALA A 75 1.71 1.96 4.43
C ALA A 75 1.44 1.37 5.83
N VAL A 76 0.25 1.65 6.37
CA VAL A 76 -0.20 1.15 7.68
C VAL A 76 -1.08 -0.09 7.46
N ALA A 77 -0.77 -1.19 8.14
CA ALA A 77 -1.43 -2.49 8.02
C ALA A 77 -1.74 -2.90 6.56
N PRO A 78 -0.73 -2.90 5.64
CA PRO A 78 -1.01 -3.12 4.22
C PRO A 78 -1.36 -4.57 3.90
N VAL A 79 -2.37 -4.77 3.06
CA VAL A 79 -2.68 -6.07 2.45
C VAL A 79 -1.77 -6.28 1.24
N THR A 80 -0.65 -6.98 1.41
CA THR A 80 0.39 -7.12 0.36
C THR A 80 0.16 -8.28 -0.62
N ASP A 81 -0.56 -9.32 -0.20
CA ASP A 81 -0.92 -10.50 -1.00
C ASP A 81 -2.32 -10.95 -0.60
N LEU A 82 -3.28 -10.81 -1.51
CA LEU A 82 -4.68 -11.18 -1.28
C LEU A 82 -4.88 -12.66 -0.90
N ARG A 83 -3.91 -13.54 -1.18
CA ARG A 83 -3.97 -14.97 -0.78
C ARG A 83 -3.89 -15.17 0.74
N LEU A 84 -3.40 -14.18 1.48
CA LEU A 84 -3.31 -14.21 2.94
C LEU A 84 -4.55 -13.64 3.63
N TYR A 85 -5.47 -13.03 2.87
CA TYR A 85 -6.66 -12.38 3.40
C TYR A 85 -7.84 -13.36 3.49
N ASP A 86 -8.92 -12.98 4.16
CA ASP A 86 -10.05 -13.89 4.36
C ASP A 86 -10.72 -14.30 3.05
N THR A 87 -11.18 -15.55 2.97
CA THR A 87 -11.74 -16.12 1.74
C THR A 87 -13.06 -15.45 1.35
N ALA A 88 -13.91 -15.10 2.31
CA ALA A 88 -15.22 -14.53 2.05
C ALA A 88 -15.11 -13.18 1.31
N TRP A 89 -14.18 -12.32 1.74
CA TRP A 89 -13.90 -11.07 1.07
C TRP A 89 -13.14 -11.32 -0.23
N THR A 90 -12.06 -12.11 -0.20
CA THR A 90 -11.16 -12.26 -1.34
C THR A 90 -11.84 -12.94 -2.52
N GLU A 91 -12.52 -14.06 -2.32
CA GLU A 91 -13.19 -14.80 -3.39
C GLU A 91 -14.38 -14.03 -3.96
N ARG A 92 -15.06 -13.21 -3.15
CA ARG A 92 -16.15 -12.34 -3.61
C ARG A 92 -15.70 -11.34 -4.67
N TYR A 93 -14.47 -10.81 -4.56
CA TYR A 93 -13.97 -9.77 -5.47
C TYR A 93 -12.97 -10.29 -6.51
N MET A 94 -12.19 -11.32 -6.17
CA MET A 94 -11.15 -11.89 -7.03
C MET A 94 -11.57 -13.22 -7.66
N GLY A 95 -12.66 -13.84 -7.23
CA GLY A 95 -12.98 -15.22 -7.60
C GLY A 95 -12.02 -16.24 -6.96
N LEU A 96 -12.19 -17.51 -7.32
CA LEU A 96 -11.36 -18.59 -6.79
C LEU A 96 -9.92 -18.51 -7.35
N LEU A 97 -8.93 -18.76 -6.50
CA LEU A 97 -7.52 -18.71 -6.87
C LEU A 97 -7.15 -19.61 -8.07
N PRO A 98 -7.62 -20.88 -8.17
CA PRO A 98 -7.34 -21.73 -9.34
C PRO A 98 -7.88 -21.15 -10.67
N GLU A 99 -8.93 -20.33 -10.60
CA GLU A 99 -9.62 -19.78 -11.77
C GLU A 99 -9.08 -18.41 -12.16
N ASN A 100 -8.56 -17.63 -11.20
CA ASN A 100 -8.06 -16.27 -11.43
C ASN A 100 -6.62 -16.04 -10.94
N LYS A 101 -5.73 -17.03 -11.07
CA LYS A 101 -4.33 -16.90 -10.63
C LYS A 101 -3.65 -15.61 -11.14
N ALA A 102 -3.86 -15.26 -12.41
CA ALA A 102 -3.30 -14.06 -13.00
C ALA A 102 -3.82 -12.77 -12.35
N GLY A 103 -5.08 -12.74 -11.92
CA GLY A 103 -5.66 -11.63 -11.17
C GLY A 103 -4.98 -11.46 -9.81
N TYR A 104 -4.82 -12.55 -9.06
CA TYR A 104 -4.09 -12.54 -7.78
C TYR A 104 -2.63 -12.12 -7.96
N ASP A 105 -1.91 -12.67 -8.95
CA ASP A 105 -0.53 -12.26 -9.26
C ASP A 105 -0.44 -10.76 -9.62
N SER A 106 -1.43 -10.22 -10.34
CA SER A 106 -1.44 -8.80 -10.74
C SER A 106 -1.78 -7.82 -9.61
N ALA A 107 -2.41 -8.31 -8.54
CA ALA A 107 -2.76 -7.54 -7.35
C ALA A 107 -1.74 -7.73 -6.22
N ASP A 108 -0.74 -8.58 -6.41
CA ASP A 108 0.26 -8.89 -5.39
C ASP A 108 1.40 -7.86 -5.43
N VAL A 109 1.56 -7.10 -4.34
CA VAL A 109 2.63 -6.09 -4.19
C VAL A 109 3.99 -6.75 -4.34
N LEU A 110 4.13 -7.99 -3.87
CA LEU A 110 5.39 -8.72 -3.90
C LEU A 110 5.86 -8.96 -5.34
N CYS A 111 4.98 -9.03 -6.33
CA CYS A 111 5.34 -9.20 -7.74
C CYS A 111 6.08 -7.99 -8.35
N TYR A 112 6.07 -6.84 -7.67
CA TYR A 112 6.60 -5.59 -8.20
C TYR A 112 7.79 -5.01 -7.41
N VAL A 113 8.32 -5.75 -6.42
CA VAL A 113 9.39 -5.26 -5.52
C VAL A 113 10.65 -4.77 -6.26
N ASP A 114 11.01 -5.37 -7.40
CA ASP A 114 12.19 -4.94 -8.17
C ASP A 114 12.07 -3.48 -8.65
N ARG A 115 10.84 -3.03 -8.87
CA ARG A 115 10.49 -1.69 -9.34
C ARG A 115 10.35 -0.67 -8.21
N TYR A 116 10.49 -1.10 -6.95
CA TYR A 116 10.43 -0.22 -5.79
C TYR A 116 11.49 0.89 -5.86
N ARG A 117 11.04 2.13 -5.63
CA ARG A 117 11.84 3.36 -5.51
C ARG A 117 11.22 4.28 -4.46
N GLY A 118 12.02 5.21 -3.95
CA GLY A 118 11.58 6.19 -2.97
C GLY A 118 11.73 5.71 -1.52
N GLY A 119 11.20 6.51 -0.59
CA GLY A 119 11.12 6.15 0.82
C GLY A 119 9.84 5.38 1.15
N LEU A 120 9.92 4.39 2.03
CA LEU A 120 8.76 3.66 2.53
C LEU A 120 8.80 3.57 4.04
N LEU A 121 7.69 3.94 4.70
CA LEU A 121 7.44 3.63 6.11
C LEU A 121 6.33 2.58 6.21
N LEU A 122 6.69 1.40 6.70
CA LEU A 122 5.74 0.34 7.03
C LEU A 122 5.34 0.42 8.49
N VAL A 123 4.05 0.29 8.76
CA VAL A 123 3.52 0.29 10.13
C VAL A 123 2.56 -0.88 10.28
N HIS A 124 2.68 -1.65 11.36
CA HIS A 124 1.75 -2.75 11.62
C HIS A 124 1.57 -3.03 13.12
N GLY A 125 0.39 -3.49 13.51
CA GLY A 125 0.14 -4.07 14.82
C GLY A 125 0.45 -5.56 14.82
N THR A 126 1.29 -6.06 15.73
CA THR A 126 1.64 -7.50 15.74
C THR A 126 0.52 -8.43 16.21
N GLY A 127 -0.57 -7.88 16.74
CA GLY A 127 -1.77 -8.62 17.14
C GLY A 127 -2.96 -8.31 16.22
N ASP A 128 -2.70 -7.87 15.00
CA ASP A 128 -3.71 -7.63 13.98
C ASP A 128 -4.26 -8.97 13.46
N ASP A 129 -5.54 -9.21 13.71
CA ASP A 129 -6.30 -10.38 13.32
C ASP A 129 -7.16 -10.14 12.07
N ASN A 130 -7.20 -8.90 11.57
CA ASN A 130 -7.87 -8.54 10.33
C ASN A 130 -6.89 -8.60 9.14
N VAL A 131 -5.83 -7.79 9.18
CA VAL A 131 -4.71 -7.88 8.23
C VAL A 131 -3.55 -8.51 8.98
N HIS A 132 -3.33 -9.81 8.78
CA HIS A 132 -2.30 -10.49 9.56
C HIS A 132 -0.89 -9.90 9.28
N PRO A 133 -0.01 -9.71 10.29
CA PRO A 133 1.33 -9.13 10.12
C PRO A 133 2.22 -9.84 9.11
N GLN A 134 1.89 -11.07 8.76
CA GLN A 134 2.54 -11.83 7.68
C GLN A 134 2.58 -11.04 6.36
N HIS A 135 1.59 -10.20 6.07
CA HIS A 135 1.63 -9.30 4.93
C HIS A 135 2.87 -8.37 4.96
N THR A 136 3.12 -7.71 6.09
CA THR A 136 4.30 -6.87 6.26
C THR A 136 5.57 -7.70 6.29
N TRP A 137 5.59 -8.84 6.98
CA TRP A 137 6.78 -9.69 7.07
C TRP A 137 7.26 -10.20 5.71
N GLN A 138 6.35 -10.70 4.87
CA GLN A 138 6.72 -11.14 3.52
C GLN A 138 7.24 -9.97 2.66
N PHE A 139 6.66 -8.78 2.82
CA PHE A 139 7.07 -7.62 2.05
C PHE A 139 8.45 -7.12 2.46
N VAL A 140 8.73 -7.00 3.77
CA VAL A 140 10.07 -6.58 4.24
C VAL A 140 11.14 -7.61 3.91
N GLU A 141 10.82 -8.91 3.96
CA GLU A 141 11.74 -9.96 3.55
C GLU A 141 12.10 -9.81 2.07
N LYS A 142 11.10 -9.60 1.21
CA LYS A 142 11.33 -9.44 -0.22
C LYS A 142 12.08 -8.14 -0.56
N LEU A 143 11.79 -7.04 0.14
CA LEU A 143 12.55 -5.80 0.03
C LEU A 143 14.01 -5.98 0.45
N ALA A 144 14.25 -6.65 1.58
CA ALA A 144 15.59 -6.94 2.09
C ALA A 144 16.37 -7.85 1.12
N ALA A 145 15.75 -8.92 0.61
CA ALA A 145 16.35 -9.80 -0.39
C ALA A 145 16.71 -9.07 -1.70
N ALA A 146 15.92 -8.05 -2.08
CA ALA A 146 16.19 -7.18 -3.21
C ALA A 146 17.11 -5.98 -2.88
N ASN A 147 17.71 -5.93 -1.69
CA ASN A 147 18.57 -4.86 -1.19
C ASN A 147 17.92 -3.46 -1.29
N LYS A 148 16.63 -3.38 -0.93
CA LYS A 148 15.83 -2.14 -0.97
C LYS A 148 15.65 -1.58 0.44
N PRO A 149 15.94 -0.28 0.69
CA PRO A 149 15.78 0.32 2.01
C PRO A 149 14.30 0.62 2.34
N PHE A 150 13.95 0.48 3.60
CA PHE A 150 12.64 0.85 4.15
C PHE A 150 12.75 1.17 5.63
N ASP A 151 11.81 1.97 6.13
CA ASP A 151 11.56 2.17 7.55
C ASP A 151 10.40 1.28 8.01
N MET A 152 10.44 0.79 9.25
CA MET A 152 9.37 -0.03 9.81
C MET A 152 9.08 0.31 11.27
N VAL A 153 7.81 0.28 11.66
CA VAL A 153 7.36 0.29 13.05
C VAL A 153 6.35 -0.83 13.28
N MET A 154 6.68 -1.74 14.20
CA MET A 154 5.76 -2.77 14.67
C MET A 154 5.25 -2.39 16.06
N TYR A 155 3.95 -2.42 16.28
CA TYR A 155 3.35 -2.18 17.59
C TYR A 155 2.99 -3.51 18.28
N PRO A 156 3.69 -3.89 19.37
CA PRO A 156 3.45 -5.14 20.08
C PRO A 156 2.02 -5.26 20.63
N GLY A 157 1.34 -6.38 20.34
CA GLY A 157 0.01 -6.72 20.84
C GLY A 157 -1.12 -5.77 20.41
N LYS A 158 -0.89 -4.94 19.39
CA LYS A 158 -1.92 -4.05 18.84
C LYS A 158 -2.62 -4.71 17.66
N ASN A 159 -3.94 -4.58 17.65
CA ASN A 159 -4.80 -5.00 16.56
C ASN A 159 -4.79 -3.95 15.42
N HIS A 160 -5.70 -4.13 14.47
CA HIS A 160 -5.82 -3.33 13.26
C HIS A 160 -5.88 -1.81 13.48
N ASP A 161 -6.50 -1.35 14.57
CA ASP A 161 -6.72 0.08 14.85
C ASP A 161 -5.56 0.75 15.59
N LEU A 162 -4.57 -0.02 16.06
CA LEU A 162 -3.42 0.47 16.83
C LEU A 162 -3.80 1.31 18.09
N PRO A 163 -4.68 0.80 18.97
CA PRO A 163 -5.23 1.56 20.09
C PRO A 163 -4.15 2.10 21.02
N GLY A 164 -4.22 3.41 21.28
CA GLY A 164 -3.28 4.15 22.10
C GLY A 164 -1.92 4.44 21.44
N ARG A 165 -1.75 4.18 20.13
CA ARG A 165 -0.48 4.42 19.42
C ARG A 165 -0.52 5.55 18.40
N HIS A 166 -1.71 6.11 18.12
CA HIS A 166 -1.89 7.18 17.13
C HIS A 166 -0.94 8.37 17.34
N TYR A 167 -0.73 8.85 18.57
CA TYR A 167 0.19 9.97 18.80
C TYR A 167 1.64 9.64 18.41
N HIS A 168 2.14 8.46 18.79
CA HIS A 168 3.46 8.00 18.39
C HIS A 168 3.54 7.79 16.86
N LEU A 169 2.51 7.16 16.29
CA LEU A 169 2.38 6.94 14.85
C LEU A 169 2.46 8.25 14.08
N TYR A 170 1.58 9.23 14.37
CA TYR A 170 1.55 10.50 13.65
C TYR A 170 2.85 11.30 13.82
N ARG A 171 3.51 11.22 14.98
CA ARG A 171 4.85 11.82 15.14
C ARG A 171 5.90 11.15 14.26
N LYS A 172 5.91 9.82 14.16
CA LYS A 172 6.81 9.07 13.27
C LYS A 172 6.51 9.38 11.80
N MET A 173 5.23 9.46 11.42
CA MET A 173 4.79 9.82 10.07
C MET A 173 5.25 11.23 9.69
N ALA A 174 5.00 12.22 10.55
CA ALA A 174 5.42 13.60 10.30
C ALA A 174 6.95 13.73 10.19
N LYS A 175 7.69 13.01 11.03
CA LYS A 175 9.17 12.95 10.92
C LYS A 175 9.59 12.33 9.59
N PHE A 176 9.03 11.19 9.22
CA PHE A 176 9.34 10.51 7.97
C PHE A 176 9.07 11.40 6.74
N LEU A 177 7.91 12.06 6.69
CA LEU A 177 7.56 12.97 5.60
C LEU A 177 8.55 14.13 5.52
N LYS A 178 8.94 14.73 6.65
CA LYS A 178 9.94 15.81 6.69
C LYS A 178 11.32 15.38 6.17
N GLU A 179 11.66 14.10 6.31
CA GLU A 179 12.97 13.56 5.89
C GLU A 179 12.99 13.07 4.44
N ASN A 180 11.82 12.78 3.84
CA ASN A 180 11.71 12.09 2.55
C ASN A 180 10.91 12.87 1.48
N LEU A 181 10.47 14.10 1.77
CA LEU A 181 9.69 14.98 0.87
C LEU A 181 10.28 16.41 0.84
#